data_AF-A0A3B0A756-F1
#
_entry.id   AF-A0A3B0A756-F1
#
_cell.length_a   1.000
_cell.length_b   1.000
_cell.length_c   1.000
_cell.angle_alpha   90.00
_cell.angle_beta   90.00
_cell.angle_gamma   90.00
#
_symmetry.space_group_name_H-M   'P 1'
#
loop_
_entity.id
_entity.type
_entity.pdbx_description
1 polymer ?
#
loop_
_entity_poly.entity_id
_entity_poly.type
_entity_poly.pdbx_seq_one_letter_code
_entity_poly.pdbx_strand_id
1 'polypeptide(L)'
;MSIDYDENPMTDDELQDAARHIAERFTDHDSRFLALMTPEERAGHIRALWMLYHHIDRIWEAPKKAGGPHPVELGGYGAVAGLRDMVDALIGHAEQVQHDAGDEPERYSAQMVVETIE
;
A
#
# COMPACT_ATOMS: atom_id res chain seq x y z
N MET A 1 29.59 5.83 -7.42
CA MET A 1 28.51 5.57 -6.46
C MET A 1 28.70 4.13 -6.01
N SER A 2 29.34 3.91 -4.85
CA SER A 2 29.37 2.57 -4.27
C SER A 2 28.00 2.32 -3.67
N ILE A 3 27.32 1.30 -4.16
CA ILE A 3 26.16 0.75 -3.47
C ILE A 3 26.79 0.02 -2.27
N ASP A 4 26.65 0.58 -1.07
CA ASP A 4 26.92 -0.17 0.16
C ASP A 4 25.95 -1.34 0.15
N TYR A 5 26.46 -2.53 -0.16
CA TYR A 5 25.73 -3.75 0.11
C TYR A 5 25.75 -3.92 1.62
N ASP A 6 24.55 -3.91 2.22
CA ASP A 6 24.39 -4.22 3.63
C ASP A 6 25.11 -5.54 3.94
N GLU A 7 26.05 -5.52 4.88
CA GLU A 7 26.84 -6.70 5.25
C GLU A 7 25.95 -7.77 5.89
N ASN A 8 24.72 -7.42 6.29
CA ASN A 8 23.71 -8.34 6.79
C ASN A 8 22.31 -8.01 6.24
N PRO A 9 22.01 -8.41 4.99
CA PRO A 9 20.72 -8.10 4.38
C PRO A 9 19.59 -8.77 5.16
N MET A 10 18.51 -8.01 5.39
CA MET A 10 17.30 -8.53 6.03
C MET A 10 16.75 -9.74 5.26
N THR A 11 16.31 -10.75 6.00
CA THR A 11 15.57 -11.89 5.46
C THR A 11 14.20 -11.46 4.97
N ASP A 12 13.57 -12.30 4.13
CA ASP A 12 12.23 -12.03 3.61
C ASP A 12 11.18 -11.87 4.73
N ASP A 13 11.29 -12.67 5.79
CA ASP A 13 10.42 -12.57 6.98
C ASP A 13 10.65 -11.24 7.73
N GLU A 14 11.92 -10.85 7.93
CA GLU A 14 12.26 -9.58 8.59
C GLU A 14 11.77 -8.37 7.80
N LEU A 15 11.82 -8.43 6.45
CA LEU A 15 11.31 -7.38 5.57
C LEU A 15 9.79 -7.25 5.70
N GLN A 16 9.07 -8.36 5.71
CA GLN A 16 7.62 -8.36 5.87
C GLN A 16 7.20 -7.86 7.26
N ASP A 17 7.88 -8.33 8.31
CA ASP A 17 7.63 -7.89 9.68
C ASP A 17 7.92 -6.40 9.88
N ALA A 18 9.01 -5.89 9.31
CA ALA A 18 9.34 -4.46 9.36
C ALA A 18 8.26 -3.62 8.68
N ALA A 19 7.77 -4.04 7.51
CA ALA A 19 6.70 -3.32 6.80
C ALA A 19 5.40 -3.26 7.63
N ARG A 20 5.02 -4.37 8.26
CA ARG A 20 3.87 -4.42 9.18
C ARG A 20 4.04 -3.46 10.36
N HIS A 21 5.19 -3.49 11.04
CA HIS A 21 5.46 -2.59 12.16
C HIS A 21 5.44 -1.10 11.74
N ILE A 22 5.93 -0.79 10.54
CA ILE A 22 5.86 0.57 9.99
C ILE A 22 4.40 0.98 9.82
N ALA A 23 3.57 0.14 9.20
CA ALA A 23 2.15 0.43 9.00
C ALA A 23 1.41 0.67 10.34
N GLU A 24 1.62 -0.20 11.32
CA GLU A 24 1.02 -0.09 12.66
C GLU A 24 1.44 1.23 13.35
N ARG A 25 2.72 1.58 13.32
CA ARG A 25 3.22 2.81 13.95
C ARG A 25 2.82 4.07 13.20
N PHE A 26 2.56 3.96 11.90
CA PHE A 26 2.15 5.08 11.06
C PHE A 26 0.64 5.39 11.18
N THR A 27 -0.16 4.41 11.62
CA THR A 27 -1.64 4.45 11.65
C THR A 27 -2.21 5.73 12.28
N ASP A 28 -1.73 6.10 13.47
CA ASP A 28 -2.21 7.28 14.20
C ASP A 28 -1.91 8.58 13.46
N HIS A 29 -0.76 8.64 12.78
CA HIS A 29 -0.38 9.81 12.00
C HIS A 29 -1.22 9.89 10.73
N ASP A 30 -1.33 8.78 10.00
CA ASP A 30 -2.08 8.65 8.76
C ASP A 30 -3.55 9.07 8.95
N SER A 31 -4.22 8.47 9.93
CA SER A 31 -5.64 8.72 10.22
C SER A 31 -5.91 10.20 10.52
N ARG A 32 -5.00 10.87 11.23
CA ARG A 32 -5.13 12.31 11.54
C ARG A 32 -5.06 13.17 10.28
N PHE A 33 -4.20 12.85 9.32
CA PHE A 33 -4.10 13.61 8.08
C PHE A 33 -5.24 13.29 7.11
N LEU A 34 -5.68 12.02 7.05
CA LEU A 34 -6.85 11.60 6.27
C LEU A 34 -8.14 12.29 6.75
N ALA A 35 -8.28 12.53 8.05
CA ALA A 35 -9.42 13.25 8.61
C ALA A 35 -9.48 14.73 8.19
N LEU A 36 -8.37 15.31 7.74
CA LEU A 36 -8.33 16.70 7.25
C LEU A 36 -8.72 16.84 5.78
N MET A 37 -8.76 15.73 5.04
CA MET A 37 -9.11 15.72 3.62
C MET A 37 -10.60 15.99 3.40
N THR A 38 -10.98 16.46 2.22
CA THR A 38 -12.37 16.45 1.78
C THR A 38 -12.83 15.02 1.46
N PRO A 39 -14.15 14.77 1.36
CA PRO A 39 -14.67 13.48 0.91
C PRO A 39 -14.09 13.04 -0.45
N GLU A 40 -13.96 13.97 -1.40
CA GLU A 40 -13.38 13.72 -2.73
C GLU A 40 -11.91 13.31 -2.65
N GLU A 41 -11.14 14.01 -1.82
CA GLU A 41 -9.72 13.73 -1.61
C GLU A 41 -9.51 12.35 -0.96
N ARG A 42 -10.31 11.99 0.06
CA ARG A 42 -10.27 10.63 0.65
C ARG A 42 -10.61 9.56 -0.37
N ALA A 43 -11.66 9.76 -1.18
CA ALA A 43 -12.04 8.82 -2.22
C ALA A 43 -10.93 8.66 -3.29
N GLY A 44 -10.30 9.76 -3.70
CA GLY A 44 -9.15 9.75 -4.59
C GLY A 44 -7.94 9.02 -3.99
N HIS A 45 -7.67 9.22 -2.70
CA HIS A 45 -6.59 8.58 -1.97
C HIS A 45 -6.78 7.06 -1.89
N ILE A 46 -7.96 6.59 -1.48
CA ILE A 46 -8.31 5.16 -1.44
C ILE A 46 -8.11 4.52 -2.82
N ARG A 47 -8.56 5.19 -3.89
CA ARG A 47 -8.36 4.71 -5.26
C ARG A 47 -6.88 4.60 -5.63
N ALA A 48 -6.06 5.59 -5.27
CA ALA A 48 -4.63 5.57 -5.52
C ALA A 48 -3.94 4.41 -4.78
N LEU A 49 -4.30 4.17 -3.52
CA LEU A 49 -3.81 3.02 -2.74
C LEU A 49 -4.20 1.69 -3.39
N TRP A 50 -5.46 1.53 -3.82
CA TRP A 50 -5.89 0.34 -4.56
C TRP A 50 -5.11 0.13 -5.87
N MET A 51 -4.81 1.20 -6.62
CA MET A 51 -3.99 1.11 -7.82
C MET A 51 -2.56 0.64 -7.52
N LEU A 52 -1.97 1.14 -6.43
CA LEU A 52 -0.65 0.71 -5.97
C LEU A 52 -0.67 -0.75 -5.50
N TYR A 53 -1.65 -1.13 -4.69
CA TYR A 53 -1.83 -2.51 -4.23
C TYR A 53 -1.92 -3.46 -5.41
N HIS A 54 -2.77 -3.17 -6.40
CA HIS A 54 -2.90 -4.01 -7.59
C HIS A 54 -1.63 -4.09 -8.43
N HIS A 55 -0.80 -3.03 -8.45
CA HIS A 55 0.50 -3.10 -9.11
C HIS A 55 1.42 -4.08 -8.40
N ILE A 56 1.56 -3.97 -7.08
CA ILE A 56 2.42 -4.85 -6.27
C ILE A 56 1.89 -6.29 -6.30
N ASP A 57 0.57 -6.48 -6.22
CA ASP A 57 -0.08 -7.77 -6.32
C ASP A 57 0.19 -8.46 -7.67
N ARG A 58 0.27 -7.72 -8.77
CA ARG A 58 0.69 -8.30 -10.06
C ARG A 58 2.11 -8.84 -10.03
N ILE A 59 3.02 -8.20 -9.29
CA ILE A 59 4.39 -8.69 -9.10
C ILE A 59 4.35 -9.99 -8.30
N TRP A 60 3.59 -10.02 -7.20
CA TRP A 60 3.38 -11.21 -6.38
C TRP A 60 2.78 -12.37 -7.19
N GLU A 61 1.80 -12.12 -8.07
CA GLU A 61 1.16 -13.16 -8.85
C GLU A 61 1.98 -13.64 -10.06
N ALA A 62 3.05 -12.92 -10.44
CA ALA A 62 3.80 -13.20 -11.66
C ALA A 62 4.40 -14.62 -11.71
N PRO A 63 5.05 -15.15 -10.65
CA PRO A 63 5.58 -16.51 -10.65
C PRO A 63 4.49 -17.57 -10.83
N LYS A 64 3.35 -17.41 -10.16
CA LYS A 64 2.22 -18.35 -10.21
C LYS A 64 1.64 -18.40 -11.62
N LYS A 65 1.47 -17.22 -12.24
CA LYS A 65 0.97 -17.09 -13.63
C LYS A 65 1.93 -17.69 -14.66
N ALA A 66 3.22 -17.74 -14.35
CA ALA A 66 4.23 -18.40 -15.17
C ALA A 66 4.29 -19.93 -14.95
N GLY A 67 3.45 -20.50 -14.07
CA GLY A 67 3.51 -21.92 -13.68
C GLY A 67 4.70 -22.25 -12.78
N GLY A 68 5.30 -21.23 -12.16
CA GLY A 68 6.42 -21.35 -11.24
C GLY A 68 5.99 -21.63 -9.79
N PRO A 69 6.97 -21.70 -8.87
CA PRO A 69 6.72 -21.89 -7.44
C PRO A 69 5.95 -20.73 -6.82
N HIS A 70 5.44 -20.93 -5.60
CA HIS A 70 4.79 -19.85 -4.87
C HIS A 70 5.81 -18.74 -4.53
N PRO A 71 5.46 -17.45 -4.56
CA PRO A 71 6.38 -16.35 -4.25
C PRO A 71 7.11 -16.47 -2.93
N VAL A 72 6.47 -17.02 -1.89
CA VAL A 72 7.09 -17.28 -0.57
C VAL A 72 8.28 -18.25 -0.64
N GLU A 73 8.36 -19.06 -1.70
CA GLU A 73 9.44 -20.02 -1.94
C GLU A 73 10.58 -19.38 -2.76
N LEU A 74 10.40 -18.14 -3.23
CA LEU A 74 11.34 -17.39 -4.03
C LEU A 74 11.99 -16.30 -3.18
N GLY A 75 13.32 -16.37 -3.02
CA GLY A 75 14.06 -15.32 -2.31
C GLY A 75 13.84 -13.93 -2.92
N GLY A 76 13.66 -12.93 -2.07
CA GLY A 76 13.47 -11.53 -2.44
C GLY A 76 12.01 -11.10 -2.59
N TYR A 77 11.05 -12.01 -2.39
CA TYR A 77 9.62 -11.68 -2.38
C TYR A 77 9.11 -11.24 -1.01
N GLY A 78 9.91 -11.29 0.05
CA GLY A 78 9.54 -10.76 1.37
C GLY A 78 9.28 -9.25 1.35
N ALA A 79 10.08 -8.50 0.56
CA ALA A 79 9.81 -7.09 0.30
C ALA A 79 8.46 -6.88 -0.41
N VAL A 80 8.11 -7.76 -1.36
CA VAL A 80 6.83 -7.68 -2.09
C VAL A 80 5.66 -8.01 -1.15
N ALA A 81 5.81 -9.02 -0.29
CA ALA A 81 4.83 -9.36 0.74
C ALA A 81 4.64 -8.19 1.72
N GLY A 82 5.73 -7.65 2.26
CA GLY A 82 5.69 -6.50 3.16
C GLY A 82 5.01 -5.28 2.55
N LEU A 83 5.30 -4.95 1.29
CA LEU A 83 4.63 -3.84 0.59
C LEU A 83 3.13 -4.10 0.39
N ARG A 84 2.71 -5.35 0.11
CA ARG A 84 1.29 -5.69 0.00
C ARG A 84 0.59 -5.48 1.34
N ASP A 85 1.15 -6.02 2.42
CA ASP A 85 0.58 -5.92 3.76
C ASP A 85 0.52 -4.46 4.24
N MET A 86 1.57 -3.67 3.98
CA MET A 86 1.60 -2.25 4.31
C MET A 86 0.53 -1.47 3.56
N VAL A 87 0.41 -1.64 2.24
CA VAL A 87 -0.59 -0.91 1.46
C VAL A 87 -2.02 -1.37 1.80
N ASP A 88 -2.23 -2.65 2.08
CA ASP A 88 -3.53 -3.18 2.56
C ASP A 88 -3.95 -2.51 3.88
N ALA A 89 -3.01 -2.37 4.83
CA ALA A 89 -3.27 -1.66 6.08
C ALA A 89 -3.64 -0.18 5.86
N LEU A 90 -2.93 0.52 4.96
CA LEU A 90 -3.24 1.91 4.60
C LEU A 90 -4.62 2.05 3.96
N ILE A 91 -5.02 1.10 3.10
CA ILE A 91 -6.37 1.06 2.53
C ILE A 91 -7.40 0.93 3.66
N GLY A 92 -7.18 0.00 4.59
CA GLY A 92 -8.07 -0.19 5.74
C GLY A 92 -8.21 1.06 6.60
N HIS A 93 -7.12 1.81 6.85
CA HIS A 93 -7.20 3.07 7.59
C HIS A 93 -8.00 4.14 6.84
N ALA A 94 -7.74 4.30 5.54
CA ALA A 94 -8.42 5.29 4.72
C ALA A 94 -9.93 4.98 4.59
N GLU A 95 -10.30 3.71 4.44
CA GLU A 95 -11.69 3.25 4.43
C GLU A 95 -12.36 3.48 5.79
N GLN A 96 -11.67 3.22 6.90
CA GLN A 96 -12.21 3.49 8.24
C GLN A 96 -12.45 4.98 8.47
N VAL A 97 -11.49 5.84 8.11
CA VAL A 97 -11.66 7.30 8.23
C VAL A 97 -12.78 7.82 7.33
N GLN A 98 -12.89 7.30 6.10
CA GLN A 98 -13.98 7.63 5.19
C GLN A 98 -15.35 7.26 5.79
N HIS A 99 -15.45 6.06 6.37
CA HIS A 99 -16.66 5.60 7.05
C HIS A 99 -17.00 6.47 8.26
N ASP A 100 -16.02 6.79 9.11
CA ASP A 100 -16.23 7.59 10.33
C ASP A 100 -16.60 9.04 10.02
N ALA A 101 -16.15 9.58 8.90
CA ALA A 101 -16.56 10.88 8.38
C ALA A 101 -17.99 10.88 7.80
N GLY A 102 -18.58 9.70 7.54
CA GLY A 102 -19.90 9.55 6.94
C GLY A 102 -19.94 9.86 5.45
N ASP A 103 -18.81 9.69 4.74
CA ASP A 103 -18.75 9.92 3.30
C ASP A 103 -19.59 8.87 2.56
N GLU A 104 -20.20 9.26 1.44
CA GLU A 104 -20.87 8.34 0.52
C GLU A 104 -19.94 8.03 -0.67
N PRO A 105 -19.24 6.87 -0.70
CA PRO A 105 -18.18 6.60 -1.69
C PRO A 105 -18.67 6.68 -3.14
N GLU A 106 -19.92 6.30 -3.36
CA GLU A 106 -20.58 6.27 -4.66
C GLU A 106 -20.74 7.68 -5.26
N ARG A 107 -20.85 8.73 -4.43
CA ARG A 107 -21.01 10.12 -4.87
C ARG A 107 -19.73 10.75 -5.40
N TYR A 108 -18.57 10.25 -4.97
CA TYR A 108 -17.26 10.87 -5.24
C TYR A 108 -16.37 10.04 -6.18
N SER A 109 -16.86 8.88 -6.62
CA SER A 109 -16.19 8.01 -7.60
C SER A 109 -16.02 8.63 -9.01
N ALA A 110 -16.65 9.78 -9.28
CA ALA A 110 -16.64 10.45 -10.58
C ALA A 110 -15.41 11.35 -10.76
N GLN A 111 -14.45 10.83 -11.53
CA GLN A 111 -13.31 11.50 -12.19
C GLN A 111 -12.35 12.29 -11.27
N MET A 112 -11.24 11.64 -10.90
CA MET A 112 -10.01 12.41 -10.66
C MET A 112 -9.64 13.13 -11.96
N VAL A 113 -9.84 14.45 -12.00
CA VAL A 113 -9.13 15.32 -12.93
C VAL A 113 -7.76 15.54 -12.29
N VAL A 114 -6.73 14.89 -12.83
CA VAL A 114 -5.35 15.23 -12.46
C VAL A 114 -5.07 16.60 -13.08
N GLU A 115 -5.24 17.66 -12.31
CA GLU A 115 -4.75 18.97 -12.69
C GLU A 115 -3.22 18.92 -12.65
N THR A 116 -2.61 18.89 -13.83
CA THR A 116 -1.17 19.04 -13.94
C THR A 116 -0.87 20.51 -13.65
N ILE A 117 -0.19 20.79 -12.53
CA ILE A 117 0.32 22.14 -12.26
C ILE A 117 1.54 22.33 -13.19
N GLU A 118 1.41 23.23 -14.17
CA GLU A 118 2.50 23.67 -15.06
C GLU A 118 3.54 24.53 -14.32
#